data_AF-A0A7K0YBA7-F1
#
_entry.id   AF-A0A7K0YBA7-F1
#
_cell.length_a   1.000
_cell.length_b   1.000
_cell.length_c   1.000
_cell.angle_alpha   90.00
_cell.angle_beta   90.00
_cell.angle_gamma   90.00
#
_symmetry.space_group_name_H-M   'P 1'
#
loop_
_entity.id
_entity.type
_entity.pdbx_description
1 polymer ?
#
loop_
_entity_poly.entity_id
_entity_poly.type
_entity_poly.pdbx_seq_one_letter_code
_entity_poly.pdbx_strand_id
1 'polypeptide(L)'
;MLHPDERPSLPNNAIQEALSKRFRRLLSGDPDGVPPWLDVIAAGDEGGLYLPDDAPWIVHADFGTLVGGIRALLMQALHPGSLTGVATHSRYEQDALGRLAGTIRWLTVT
;
A
#
# COMPACT_ATOMS: atom_id res chain seq x y z
N MET A 1 1.84 21.90 -26.81
CA MET A 1 0.96 21.18 -25.86
C MET A 1 1.18 19.71 -26.17
N LEU A 2 2.05 19.04 -25.41
CA LEU A 2 2.52 17.68 -25.70
C LEU A 2 1.44 16.65 -25.33
N HIS A 3 1.32 15.60 -26.13
CA HIS A 3 0.39 14.48 -25.93
C HIS A 3 0.86 13.65 -24.71
N PRO A 4 -0.03 13.24 -23.78
CA PRO A 4 0.34 12.54 -22.54
C PRO A 4 1.02 11.17 -22.76
N ASP A 5 0.90 10.61 -23.97
CA ASP A 5 1.34 9.26 -24.38
C ASP A 5 2.86 9.12 -24.65
N GLU A 6 3.64 10.22 -24.57
CA GLU A 6 5.07 10.23 -24.94
C GLU A 6 6.04 10.19 -23.75
N ARG A 7 5.57 10.04 -22.50
CA ARG A 7 6.47 9.94 -21.34
C ARG A 7 6.92 8.49 -21.15
N PRO A 8 8.21 8.15 -21.39
CA PRO A 8 8.69 6.80 -21.12
C PRO A 8 8.55 6.49 -19.63
N SER A 9 7.70 5.52 -19.28
CA SER A 9 7.71 4.93 -17.94
C SER A 9 9.08 4.27 -17.75
N LEU A 10 9.95 4.91 -16.98
CA LEU A 10 11.27 4.35 -16.72
C LEU A 10 11.08 3.00 -16.00
N PRO A 11 11.55 1.87 -16.57
CA PRO A 11 11.40 0.58 -15.94
C PRO A 11 12.11 0.60 -14.58
N ASN A 12 11.45 0.05 -13.55
CA ASN A 12 12.07 -0.10 -12.24
C ASN A 12 13.38 -0.86 -12.37
N ASN A 13 14.40 -0.41 -11.65
CA ASN A 13 15.67 -1.13 -11.59
C ASN A 13 15.52 -2.41 -10.75
N ALA A 14 16.44 -3.36 -10.91
CA ALA A 14 16.37 -4.67 -10.24
C ALA A 14 16.27 -4.58 -8.70
N ILE A 15 16.85 -3.53 -8.10
CA ILE A 15 16.80 -3.29 -6.66
C ILE A 15 15.41 -2.82 -6.22
N GLN A 16 14.83 -1.87 -6.96
CA GLN A 16 13.46 -1.39 -6.75
C GLN A 16 12.46 -2.52 -6.89
N GLU A 17 12.62 -3.40 -7.88
CA GLU A 17 11.74 -4.55 -8.08
C GLU A 17 11.87 -5.58 -6.96
N ALA A 18 13.09 -5.89 -6.51
CA ALA A 18 13.33 -6.80 -5.38
C ALA A 18 12.76 -6.26 -4.07
N LEU A 19 12.95 -4.96 -3.80
CA LEU A 19 12.38 -4.28 -2.63
C LEU A 19 10.85 -4.21 -2.71
N SER A 20 10.29 -3.89 -3.87
CA SER A 20 8.83 -3.80 -4.07
C SER A 20 8.17 -5.16 -3.88
N LYS A 21 8.76 -6.25 -4.41
CA LYS A 21 8.27 -7.63 -4.16
C LYS A 21 8.32 -7.98 -2.68
N ARG A 22 9.43 -7.68 -1.99
CA ARG A 22 9.56 -7.93 -0.55
C ARG A 22 8.57 -7.10 0.27
N PHE A 23 8.35 -5.86 -0.13
CA PHE A 23 7.41 -4.96 0.50
C PHE A 23 5.95 -5.40 0.31
N ARG A 24 5.56 -5.75 -0.92
CA ARG A 24 4.23 -6.29 -1.22
C ARG A 24 3.95 -7.53 -0.38
N ARG A 25 4.89 -8.48 -0.34
CA ARG A 25 4.81 -9.67 0.52
C ARG A 25 4.65 -9.34 2.01
N LEU A 26 5.37 -8.34 2.51
CA LEU A 26 5.26 -7.90 3.91
C LEU A 26 3.91 -7.27 4.22
N LEU A 27 3.33 -6.50 3.29
CA LEU A 27 2.06 -5.79 3.50
C LEU A 27 0.83 -6.65 3.20
N SER A 28 0.88 -7.51 2.19
CA SER A 28 -0.24 -8.38 1.82
C SER A 28 -0.34 -9.60 2.74
N GLY A 29 0.76 -9.99 3.40
CA GLY A 29 0.87 -11.25 4.11
C GLY A 29 0.87 -12.48 3.19
N ASP A 30 0.88 -12.26 1.87
CA ASP A 30 0.82 -13.29 0.84
C ASP A 30 2.22 -13.65 0.32
N PRO A 31 2.57 -14.95 0.17
CA PRO A 31 3.91 -15.38 -0.28
C PRO A 31 4.36 -14.80 -1.61
N ASP A 32 3.43 -14.56 -2.53
CA ASP A 32 3.66 -14.07 -3.89
C ASP A 32 3.47 -12.56 -3.98
N GLY A 33 3.09 -11.90 -2.88
CA GLY A 33 2.85 -10.47 -2.82
C GLY A 33 1.60 -10.02 -3.59
N VAL A 34 0.75 -10.98 -3.98
CA VAL A 34 -0.51 -10.74 -4.66
C VAL A 34 -1.62 -11.06 -3.67
N PRO A 35 -2.22 -10.05 -3.03
CA PRO A 35 -3.24 -10.31 -2.04
C PRO A 35 -4.51 -10.93 -2.67
N PRO A 36 -5.20 -11.85 -2.00
CA PRO A 36 -6.39 -12.52 -2.55
C PRO A 36 -7.59 -11.59 -2.79
N TRP A 37 -7.56 -10.38 -2.23
CA TRP A 37 -8.58 -9.36 -2.51
C TRP A 37 -8.31 -8.55 -3.79
N LEU A 38 -7.15 -8.72 -4.44
CA LEU A 38 -6.82 -8.00 -5.67
C LEU A 38 -7.80 -8.34 -6.80
N ASP A 39 -8.20 -9.61 -6.90
CA ASP A 39 -9.17 -10.07 -7.91
C ASP A 39 -10.56 -9.44 -7.70
N VAL A 40 -10.93 -9.19 -6.43
CA VAL A 40 -12.21 -8.54 -6.09
C VAL A 40 -12.23 -7.09 -6.57
N ILE A 41 -11.10 -6.37 -6.46
CA ILE A 41 -10.97 -5.00 -6.98
C ILE A 41 -11.03 -5.02 -8.51
N ALA A 42 -10.32 -5.96 -9.13
CA ALA A 42 -10.26 -6.08 -10.58
C ALA A 42 -11.62 -6.41 -11.21
N ALA A 43 -12.52 -7.03 -10.44
CA ALA A 43 -13.87 -7.37 -10.85
C ALA A 43 -14.89 -6.21 -10.69
N GLY A 44 -14.47 -5.01 -10.25
CA GLY A 44 -15.35 -3.85 -10.12
C GLY A 44 -15.94 -3.40 -11.46
N ASP A 45 -17.20 -2.94 -11.43
CA ASP A 45 -17.96 -2.53 -12.63
C ASP A 45 -17.65 -1.10 -13.11
N GLU A 46 -16.97 -0.29 -12.29
CA GLU A 46 -16.60 1.09 -12.62
C GLU A 46 -15.13 1.21 -13.01
N GLY A 47 -14.84 2.03 -14.02
CA GLY A 47 -13.46 2.38 -14.38
C GLY A 47 -12.78 3.16 -13.26
N GLY A 48 -11.49 2.90 -13.03
CA GLY A 48 -10.70 3.64 -12.04
C GLY A 48 -10.68 5.14 -12.32
N LEU A 49 -10.71 5.97 -11.27
CA LEU A 49 -10.73 7.44 -11.37
C LEU A 49 -9.47 8.05 -12.01
N TYR A 50 -8.38 7.29 -12.04
CA TYR A 50 -7.07 7.71 -12.55
C TYR A 50 -6.45 6.61 -13.40
N LEU A 51 -5.86 6.99 -14.53
CA LEU A 51 -5.12 6.11 -15.42
C LEU A 51 -3.70 5.86 -14.89
N PRO A 52 -3.04 4.74 -15.22
CA PRO A 52 -1.71 4.40 -14.70
C PRO A 52 -0.61 5.46 -14.93
N ASP A 53 -0.78 6.34 -15.91
CA ASP A 53 0.11 7.46 -16.25
C ASP A 53 -0.27 8.79 -15.57
N ASP A 54 -1.36 8.82 -14.81
CA ASP A 54 -1.76 9.99 -14.02
C ASP A 54 -0.90 10.19 -12.78
N ALA A 55 -0.86 11.43 -12.30
CA ALA A 55 -0.04 11.86 -11.18
C ALA A 55 -0.18 11.00 -9.90
N PRO A 56 -1.39 10.54 -9.49
CA PRO A 56 -1.53 9.69 -8.31
C PRO A 56 -0.73 8.39 -8.41
N TRP A 57 -0.74 7.74 -9.58
CA TRP A 57 0.00 6.49 -9.81
C TRP A 57 1.51 6.73 -9.84
N ILE A 58 1.96 7.79 -10.50
CA ILE A 58 3.38 8.15 -10.56
C ILE A 58 3.94 8.47 -9.16
N VAL A 59 3.20 9.28 -8.37
CA VAL A 59 3.65 9.69 -7.03
C VAL A 59 3.66 8.50 -6.07
N HIS A 60 2.63 7.65 -6.10
CA HIS A 60 2.55 6.48 -5.20
C HIS A 60 3.46 5.32 -5.61
N ALA A 61 3.99 5.31 -6.84
CA ALA A 61 5.02 4.39 -7.26
C ALA A 61 6.41 4.73 -6.66
N ASP A 62 6.61 5.95 -6.17
CA ASP A 62 7.87 6.37 -5.57
C ASP A 62 8.03 5.87 -4.12
N PHE A 63 9.25 5.47 -3.76
CA PHE A 63 9.61 4.97 -2.43
C PHE A 63 9.45 6.03 -1.31
N GLY A 64 9.38 7.32 -1.62
CA GLY A 64 9.10 8.37 -0.64
C GLY A 64 7.76 8.17 0.09
N THR A 65 6.76 7.58 -0.58
CA THR A 65 5.47 7.28 0.04
C THR A 65 5.56 6.23 1.14
N LEU A 66 6.50 5.28 1.04
CA LEU A 66 6.78 4.30 2.09
C LEU A 66 7.25 4.98 3.38
N VAL A 67 8.21 5.91 3.25
CA VAL A 67 8.74 6.68 4.38
C VAL A 67 7.63 7.52 5.01
N GLY A 68 6.80 8.14 4.17
CA GLY A 68 5.60 8.86 4.60
C GLY A 68 4.64 7.99 5.40
N GLY A 69 4.35 6.78 4.94
CA GLY A 69 3.48 5.81 5.62
C GLY A 69 4.03 5.38 6.98
N ILE A 70 5.32 5.02 7.07
CA ILE A 70 5.96 4.65 8.35
C ILE A 70 5.91 5.82 9.33
N ARG A 71 6.23 7.04 8.88
CA ARG A 71 6.13 8.25 9.71
C ARG A 71 4.72 8.45 10.23
N ALA A 72 3.70 8.31 9.36
CA ALA A 72 2.30 8.48 9.76
C ALA A 72 1.90 7.46 10.83
N LEU A 73 2.29 6.19 10.68
CA LEU A 73 2.02 5.14 11.68
C LEU A 73 2.70 5.45 13.02
N LEU A 74 3.95 5.89 13.01
CA LEU A 74 4.66 6.29 14.22
C LEU A 74 3.98 7.48 14.90
N MET A 75 3.62 8.52 14.14
CA MET A 75 2.89 9.68 14.66
C MET A 75 1.53 9.29 15.25
N GLN A 76 0.81 8.36 14.61
CA GLN A 76 -0.45 7.85 15.13
C GLN A 76 -0.24 7.04 16.42
N ALA A 77 0.85 6.28 16.50
CA ALA A 77 1.25 5.57 17.69
C ALA A 77 1.77 6.50 18.81
N LEU A 78 2.04 7.79 18.56
CA LEU A 78 2.36 8.74 19.64
C LEU A 78 1.09 9.28 20.33
N HIS A 79 -0.09 9.07 19.76
CA HIS A 79 -1.34 9.57 20.33
C HIS A 79 -1.84 8.64 21.45
N PRO A 80 -1.94 9.09 22.71
CA PRO A 80 -2.24 8.21 23.85
C PRO A 80 -3.58 7.50 23.72
N GLY A 81 -4.62 8.15 23.18
CA GLY A 81 -5.91 7.50 22.95
C GLY A 81 -5.86 6.39 21.90
N SER A 82 -5.04 6.55 20.87
CA SER A 82 -4.88 5.54 19.80
C SER A 82 -4.06 4.35 20.31
N LEU A 83 -3.01 4.62 21.08
CA LEU A 83 -2.16 3.62 21.69
C LEU A 83 -2.90 2.76 22.72
N THR A 84 -3.71 3.36 23.61
CA THR A 84 -4.50 2.60 24.58
C THR A 84 -5.49 1.67 23.90
N GLY A 85 -6.17 2.14 22.84
CA GLY A 85 -7.06 1.30 22.05
C GLY A 85 -6.36 0.09 21.43
N VAL A 86 -5.15 0.30 20.89
CA VAL A 86 -4.29 -0.78 20.38
C VAL A 86 -3.85 -1.70 21.51
N ALA A 87 -3.29 -1.18 22.61
CA ALA A 87 -2.80 -1.98 23.73
C ALA A 87 -3.87 -2.88 24.34
N THR A 88 -5.13 -2.43 24.41
CA THR A 88 -6.22 -3.19 25.04
C THR A 88 -6.92 -4.16 24.09
N HIS A 89 -7.01 -3.86 22.78
CA HIS A 89 -7.88 -4.61 21.85
C HIS A 89 -7.15 -5.23 20.64
N SER A 90 -5.83 -5.05 20.54
CA SER A 90 -5.05 -5.55 19.42
C SER A 90 -4.11 -6.68 19.81
N ARG A 91 -4.02 -7.70 18.95
CA ARG A 91 -2.94 -8.70 18.95
C ARG A 91 -1.68 -8.20 18.21
N TYR A 92 -1.27 -6.94 18.41
CA TYR A 92 -0.16 -6.39 17.60
C TYR A 92 1.18 -7.01 18.00
N GLU A 93 1.33 -7.43 19.26
CA GLU A 93 2.54 -8.08 19.75
C GLU A 93 2.75 -9.47 19.12
N GLN A 94 1.66 -10.17 18.79
CA GLN A 94 1.72 -11.48 18.16
C GLN A 94 1.67 -11.39 16.63
N ASP A 95 0.98 -10.40 16.08
CA ASP A 95 0.75 -10.25 14.64
C ASP A 95 0.49 -8.79 14.21
N ALA A 96 1.54 -7.96 14.21
CA ALA A 96 1.45 -6.58 13.75
C ALA A 96 1.17 -6.45 12.25
N LEU A 97 1.78 -7.31 11.43
CA LEU A 97 1.67 -7.24 9.96
C LEU A 97 0.30 -7.74 9.49
N GLY A 98 -0.26 -8.79 10.08
CA GLY A 98 -1.62 -9.25 9.76
C GLY A 98 -2.69 -8.21 10.11
N ARG A 99 -2.47 -7.35 11.12
CA ARG A 99 -3.35 -6.20 11.38
C ARG A 99 -3.25 -5.12 10.31
N LEU A 100 -2.05 -4.81 9.85
CA LEU A 100 -1.85 -3.86 8.76
C LEU A 100 -2.52 -4.35 7.47
N ALA A 101 -2.30 -5.62 7.12
CA ALA A 101 -2.96 -6.28 5.99
C ALA A 101 -4.50 -6.25 6.13
N GLY A 102 -5.02 -6.47 7.34
CA GLY A 102 -6.45 -6.38 7.65
C GLY A 102 -7.04 -4.99 7.39
N THR A 103 -6.35 -3.92 7.78
CA THR A 103 -6.77 -2.54 7.50
C THR A 103 -6.71 -2.22 6.01
N ILE A 104 -5.62 -2.62 5.33
CA ILE A 104 -5.48 -2.42 3.88
C ILE A 104 -6.64 -3.10 3.15
N ARG A 105 -6.97 -4.35 3.52
CA ARG A 105 -8.11 -5.07 2.94
C ARG A 105 -9.43 -4.34 3.18
N TRP A 106 -9.67 -3.84 4.40
CA TRP A 106 -10.90 -3.11 4.72
C TRP A 106 -11.08 -1.86 3.86
N LEU A 107 -10.01 -1.05 3.70
CA LEU A 107 -10.01 0.16 2.87
C LEU A 107 -10.19 -0.12 1.37
N THR A 108 -9.86 -1.33 0.93
CA THR A 108 -9.76 -1.66 -0.49
C THR A 108 -10.99 -2.41 -1.02
N VAL A 109 -11.67 -3.17 -0.16
CA VAL A 109 -12.81 -4.01 -0.53
C VAL A 109 -14.16 -3.39 -0.15
N THR A 110 -14.16 -2.42 0.78
CA THR A 110 -15.38 -1.71 1.22
C THR A 110 -15.50 -0.40 0.47
#